data_AF-G9NNU9-F1
#
_entry.id   AF-G9NNU9-F1
#
_cell.length_a   1.000
_cell.length_b   1.000
_cell.length_c   1.000
_cell.angle_alpha   90.00
_cell.angle_beta   90.00
_cell.angle_gamma   90.00
#
_symmetry.space_group_name_H-M   'P 1'
#
loop_
_entity.id
_entity.type
_entity.pdbx_description
1 polymer ?
#
loop_
_entity_poly.entity_id
_entity_poly.type
_entity_poly.pdbx_seq_one_letter_code
_entity_poly.pdbx_strand_id
1 'polypeptide(L)'
;VVSASMGEAVHLTPQERIKLIQTLRDAIDSIGLQETPIVAGVGGNSTRETIQLARDAAAAGANFALVIAPGYWAGYLKGNPAAAKKFFVDVAAASPIPVVIYNFPPVAGGIDLDSDDVAEVARLAPNLCGIMLSCGNVGKLARVTALLDNTSFTTLAGLIDFLLPSVVVGSAGAISPLPNIAPKFSMKLWKLTQSLETKADFTNAQFAQGVASLGEAALLKSGVSFIARLRLSSTTS
;
A
#
# COMPACT_ATOMS: atom_id res chain seq x y z
N VAL A 1 7.16 -1.97 -3.53
CA VAL A 1 6.57 -2.63 -2.35
C VAL A 1 6.87 -4.12 -2.43
N VAL A 2 7.30 -4.74 -1.34
CA VAL A 2 7.68 -6.17 -1.27
C VAL A 2 7.01 -6.84 -0.08
N SER A 3 6.71 -8.15 -0.18
CA SER A 3 6.13 -8.96 0.90
C SER A 3 4.87 -8.36 1.56
N ALA A 4 3.98 -7.79 0.74
CA ALA A 4 2.59 -7.46 1.11
C ALA A 4 1.63 -8.55 0.59
N SER A 5 0.32 -8.32 0.54
CA SER A 5 -0.67 -9.34 0.13
C SER A 5 -0.40 -9.95 -1.25
N MET A 6 -0.06 -9.12 -2.25
CA MET A 6 0.29 -9.60 -3.60
C MET A 6 1.65 -10.32 -3.67
N GLY A 7 2.49 -10.14 -2.66
CA GLY A 7 3.77 -10.86 -2.52
C GLY A 7 3.66 -12.07 -1.59
N GLU A 8 2.44 -12.52 -1.30
CA GLU A 8 2.15 -13.74 -0.52
C GLU A 8 2.84 -13.79 0.83
N ALA A 9 2.93 -12.64 1.52
CA ALA A 9 3.71 -12.47 2.75
C ALA A 9 3.46 -13.53 3.83
N VAL A 10 2.22 -14.03 3.92
CA VAL A 10 1.78 -15.03 4.92
C VAL A 10 2.28 -16.45 4.61
N HIS A 11 2.75 -16.71 3.39
CA HIS A 11 3.32 -18.00 2.98
C HIS A 11 4.85 -18.02 3.09
N LEU A 12 5.47 -16.89 3.40
CA LEU A 12 6.92 -16.75 3.48
C LEU A 12 7.39 -16.89 4.93
N THR A 13 8.47 -17.63 5.11
CA THR A 13 9.24 -17.61 6.36
C THR A 13 9.83 -16.22 6.61
N PRO A 14 10.14 -15.86 7.87
CA PRO A 14 10.84 -14.60 8.17
C PRO A 14 12.14 -14.43 7.38
N GLN A 15 12.90 -15.52 7.20
CA GLN A 15 14.16 -15.51 6.45
C GLN A 15 13.94 -15.25 4.96
N GLU A 16 12.89 -15.81 4.35
CA GLU A 16 12.54 -15.52 2.96
C GLU A 16 12.13 -14.05 2.78
N ARG A 17 11.38 -13.48 3.73
CA ARG A 17 11.01 -12.05 3.70
C ARG A 17 12.25 -11.15 3.73
N ILE A 18 13.20 -11.44 4.62
CA ILE A 18 14.49 -10.73 4.69
C ILE A 18 15.23 -10.85 3.36
N LYS A 19 15.35 -12.07 2.82
CA LYS A 19 16.09 -12.31 1.59
C LYS A 19 15.48 -11.60 0.39
N LEU A 20 14.14 -11.51 0.31
CA LEU A 20 13.45 -10.76 -0.75
C LEU A 20 13.77 -9.26 -0.69
N ILE A 21 13.80 -8.66 0.50
CA ILE A 21 14.14 -7.24 0.68
C ILE A 21 15.57 -6.98 0.24
N GLN A 22 16.53 -7.80 0.71
CA GLN A 22 17.95 -7.69 0.33
C GLN A 22 18.14 -7.85 -1.17
N THR A 23 17.52 -8.87 -1.77
CA THR A 23 17.62 -9.12 -3.21
C THR A 23 17.05 -7.95 -4.03
N LEU A 24 15.94 -7.35 -3.57
CA LEU A 24 15.38 -6.16 -4.21
C LEU A 24 16.31 -4.95 -4.07
N ARG A 25 16.89 -4.72 -2.89
CA ARG A 25 17.85 -3.65 -2.64
C ARG A 25 19.07 -3.77 -3.56
N ASP A 26 19.69 -4.95 -3.59
CA ASP A 26 20.84 -5.25 -4.46
C ASP A 26 20.51 -5.00 -5.94
N ALA A 27 19.32 -5.44 -6.39
CA ALA A 27 18.89 -5.25 -7.77
C ALA A 27 18.72 -3.76 -8.13
N ILE A 28 18.09 -2.97 -7.25
CA ILE A 28 17.91 -1.53 -7.46
C ILE A 28 19.26 -0.79 -7.43
N ASP A 29 20.17 -1.17 -6.52
CA ASP A 29 21.50 -0.57 -6.41
C ASP A 29 22.35 -0.85 -7.64
N SER A 30 22.28 -2.07 -8.19
CA SER A 30 23.04 -2.47 -9.37
C SER A 30 22.74 -1.64 -10.63
N ILE A 31 21.59 -0.97 -10.67
CA ILE A 31 21.17 -0.10 -11.78
C ILE A 31 21.19 1.39 -11.42
N GLY A 32 21.83 1.77 -10.30
CA GLY A 32 22.03 3.17 -9.92
C GLY A 32 20.77 3.90 -9.44
N LEU A 33 19.81 3.18 -8.86
CA LEU A 33 18.56 3.73 -8.35
C LEU A 33 18.50 3.72 -6.82
N GLN A 34 19.62 4.00 -6.15
CA GLN A 34 19.81 3.87 -4.69
C GLN A 34 18.67 4.56 -3.89
N GLU A 35 18.26 5.74 -4.34
CA GLU A 35 17.21 6.56 -3.71
C GLU A 35 15.78 6.01 -3.85
N THR A 36 15.57 4.94 -4.61
CA THR A 36 14.24 4.33 -4.75
C THR A 36 13.83 3.67 -3.43
N PRO A 37 12.72 4.09 -2.80
CA PRO A 37 12.32 3.57 -1.50
C PRO A 37 11.77 2.15 -1.62
N ILE A 38 12.19 1.28 -0.70
CA ILE A 38 11.60 -0.04 -0.50
C ILE A 38 10.59 0.04 0.65
N VAL A 39 9.33 -0.22 0.32
CA VAL A 39 8.26 -0.42 1.29
C VAL A 39 8.08 -1.93 1.51
N ALA A 40 8.34 -2.41 2.72
CA ALA A 40 8.19 -3.82 3.09
C ALA A 40 6.87 -4.05 3.84
N GLY A 41 6.07 -5.02 3.41
CA GLY A 41 4.93 -5.49 4.20
C GLY A 41 5.42 -6.23 5.44
N VAL A 42 5.00 -5.81 6.63
CA VAL A 42 5.48 -6.35 7.93
C VAL A 42 4.36 -6.74 8.89
N GLY A 43 3.15 -7.01 8.39
CA GLY A 43 2.06 -7.53 9.22
C GLY A 43 2.36 -8.91 9.80
N GLY A 44 2.25 -9.03 11.12
CA GLY A 44 2.19 -10.30 11.84
C GLY A 44 0.83 -10.48 12.54
N ASN A 45 0.67 -11.56 13.30
CA ASN A 45 -0.55 -11.85 14.06
C ASN A 45 -0.56 -11.24 15.47
N SER A 46 0.53 -10.58 15.87
CA SER A 46 0.65 -9.87 17.15
C SER A 46 1.46 -8.60 17.02
N THR A 47 1.31 -7.67 17.98
CA THR A 47 2.12 -6.44 18.07
C THR A 47 3.61 -6.76 18.13
N ARG A 48 4.02 -7.71 18.99
CA ARG A 48 5.42 -8.11 19.16
C ARG A 48 6.03 -8.67 17.88
N GLU A 49 5.30 -9.56 17.20
CA GLU A 49 5.76 -10.14 15.93
C GLU A 49 5.87 -9.07 14.85
N THR A 50 4.88 -8.18 14.72
CA THR A 50 4.89 -7.07 13.75
C THR A 50 6.08 -6.14 13.98
N ILE A 51 6.39 -5.82 15.23
CA ILE A 51 7.58 -5.03 15.60
C ILE A 51 8.87 -5.75 15.19
N GLN A 52 8.98 -7.06 15.43
CA GLN A 52 10.16 -7.82 15.01
C GLN A 52 10.31 -7.81 13.49
N LEU A 53 9.24 -8.04 12.75
CA LEU A 53 9.24 -7.98 11.28
C LEU A 53 9.63 -6.60 10.74
N ALA A 54 9.20 -5.51 11.40
CA ALA A 54 9.60 -4.15 11.06
C ALA A 54 11.11 -3.92 11.26
N ARG A 55 11.68 -4.46 12.35
CA ARG A 55 13.13 -4.39 12.63
C ARG A 55 13.93 -5.20 11.61
N ASP A 56 13.48 -6.42 11.31
CA ASP A 56 14.12 -7.28 10.33
C ASP A 56 14.09 -6.64 8.94
N ALA A 57 12.96 -6.03 8.55
CA ALA A 57 12.83 -5.32 7.29
C ALA A 57 13.77 -4.11 7.19
N ALA A 58 13.87 -3.31 8.27
CA ALA A 58 14.80 -2.18 8.30
C ALA A 58 16.25 -2.63 8.21
N ALA A 59 16.65 -3.65 8.96
CA ALA A 59 18.00 -4.22 8.90
C ALA A 59 18.32 -4.82 7.51
N ALA A 60 17.30 -5.28 6.78
CA ALA A 60 17.43 -5.78 5.42
C ALA A 60 17.50 -4.68 4.34
N GLY A 61 17.31 -3.40 4.69
CA GLY A 61 17.40 -2.26 3.77
C GLY A 61 16.05 -1.70 3.31
N ALA A 62 14.93 -2.02 3.97
CA ALA A 62 13.65 -1.36 3.72
C ALA A 62 13.65 0.07 4.28
N ASN A 63 12.98 0.99 3.58
CA ASN A 63 12.83 2.39 3.97
C ASN A 63 11.51 2.65 4.70
N PHE A 64 10.47 1.84 4.45
CA PHE A 64 9.15 1.98 5.06
C PHE A 64 8.57 0.61 5.43
N ALA A 65 7.81 0.59 6.52
CA ALA A 65 7.04 -0.56 6.97
C ALA A 65 5.56 -0.39 6.62
N LEU A 66 5.00 -1.31 5.83
CA LEU A 66 3.57 -1.36 5.50
C LEU A 66 2.87 -2.37 6.42
N VAL A 67 2.05 -1.87 7.34
CA VAL A 67 1.50 -2.64 8.47
C VAL A 67 0.01 -2.85 8.29
N ILE A 68 -0.42 -4.11 8.19
CA ILE A 68 -1.85 -4.48 8.17
C ILE A 68 -2.31 -4.93 9.55
N ALA A 69 -3.59 -4.70 9.89
CA ALA A 69 -4.17 -5.18 11.13
C ALA A 69 -4.18 -6.73 11.20
N PRO A 70 -3.97 -7.33 12.38
CA PRO A 70 -3.96 -8.79 12.55
C PRO A 70 -5.36 -9.37 12.37
N GLY A 71 -5.57 -10.10 11.26
CA GLY A 71 -6.90 -10.56 10.85
C GLY A 71 -7.43 -11.79 11.59
N TYR A 72 -6.58 -12.60 12.23
CA TYR A 72 -6.99 -13.89 12.79
C TYR A 72 -8.10 -13.77 13.86
N TRP A 73 -7.98 -12.78 14.76
CA TRP A 73 -8.97 -12.50 15.81
C TRP A 73 -9.89 -11.30 15.48
N ALA A 74 -10.12 -11.03 14.19
CA ALA A 74 -10.87 -9.86 13.74
C ALA A 74 -12.26 -9.74 14.36
N GLY A 75 -12.96 -10.85 14.63
CA GLY A 75 -14.27 -10.84 15.29
C GLY A 75 -14.26 -10.12 16.65
N TYR A 76 -13.20 -10.28 17.44
CA TYR A 76 -13.04 -9.58 18.71
C TYR A 76 -12.45 -8.18 18.54
N LEU A 77 -11.46 -8.03 17.66
CA LEU A 77 -10.78 -6.74 17.46
C LEU A 77 -11.70 -5.65 16.89
N LYS A 78 -12.66 -6.01 16.03
CA LYS A 78 -13.67 -5.06 15.54
C LYS A 78 -14.53 -4.46 16.66
N GLY A 79 -14.80 -5.25 17.70
CA GLY A 79 -15.51 -4.78 18.90
C GLY A 79 -14.64 -3.97 19.86
N ASN A 80 -13.35 -3.81 19.56
CA ASN A 80 -12.41 -3.07 20.41
C ASN A 80 -11.49 -2.13 19.57
N PRO A 81 -12.03 -1.00 19.08
CA PRO A 81 -11.26 -0.01 18.31
C PRO A 81 -10.03 0.50 19.07
N ALA A 82 -10.11 0.62 20.41
CA ALA A 82 -8.97 1.04 21.23
C ALA A 82 -7.78 0.07 21.11
N ALA A 83 -8.03 -1.25 21.10
CA ALA A 83 -6.99 -2.25 20.89
C ALA A 83 -6.41 -2.18 19.47
N ALA A 84 -7.25 -1.98 18.44
CA ALA A 84 -6.80 -1.83 17.07
C ALA A 84 -5.92 -0.58 16.89
N LYS A 85 -6.32 0.56 17.45
CA LYS A 85 -5.53 1.80 17.45
C LYS A 85 -4.21 1.62 18.19
N LYS A 86 -4.25 1.03 19.39
CA LYS A 86 -3.05 0.78 20.20
C LYS A 86 -2.03 -0.10 19.47
N PHE A 87 -2.48 -1.10 18.70
CA PHE A 87 -1.58 -1.91 17.86
C PHE A 87 -0.76 -1.05 16.90
N PHE A 88 -1.39 -0.13 16.15
CA PHE A 88 -0.66 0.73 15.21
C PHE A 88 0.25 1.73 15.92
N VAL A 89 -0.20 2.31 17.04
CA VAL A 89 0.64 3.21 17.85
C VAL A 89 1.89 2.50 18.37
N ASP A 90 1.72 1.30 18.95
CA ASP A 90 2.83 0.52 19.51
C ASP A 90 3.83 0.09 18.42
N VAL A 91 3.34 -0.33 17.25
CA VAL A 91 4.19 -0.71 16.12
C VAL A 91 4.95 0.50 15.58
N ALA A 92 4.28 1.63 15.38
CA ALA A 92 4.92 2.85 14.90
C ALA A 92 5.98 3.38 15.87
N ALA A 93 5.70 3.37 17.18
CA ALA A 93 6.64 3.81 18.21
C ALA A 93 7.91 2.94 18.29
N ALA A 94 7.81 1.64 18.02
CA ALA A 94 8.93 0.71 18.11
C ALA A 94 9.64 0.42 16.77
N SER A 95 9.07 0.86 15.65
CA SER A 95 9.63 0.65 14.31
C SER A 95 10.84 1.58 14.08
N PRO A 96 11.99 1.05 13.62
CA PRO A 96 13.16 1.87 13.28
C PRO A 96 13.00 2.64 11.96
N ILE A 97 11.96 2.34 11.17
CA ILE A 97 11.64 2.99 9.89
C ILE A 97 10.19 3.52 9.90
N PRO A 98 9.86 4.56 9.12
CA PRO A 98 8.50 5.11 9.08
C PRO A 98 7.45 4.07 8.69
N VAL A 99 6.28 4.18 9.30
CA VAL A 99 5.18 3.23 9.16
C VAL A 99 4.05 3.80 8.30
N VAL A 100 3.53 2.96 7.41
CA VAL A 100 2.33 3.22 6.61
C VAL A 100 1.27 2.20 7.02
N ILE A 101 0.08 2.66 7.41
CA ILE A 101 -1.07 1.78 7.66
C ILE A 101 -1.48 1.13 6.34
N TYR A 102 -1.70 -0.18 6.36
CA TYR A 102 -2.35 -0.91 5.28
C TYR A 102 -3.78 -1.25 5.69
N ASN A 103 -4.75 -0.50 5.18
CA ASN A 103 -6.17 -0.75 5.43
C ASN A 103 -6.79 -1.54 4.27
N PHE A 104 -6.93 -2.85 4.46
CA PHE A 104 -7.49 -3.77 3.47
C PHE A 104 -8.43 -4.80 4.10
N PRO A 105 -9.70 -4.42 4.32
CA PRO A 105 -10.64 -5.25 5.07
C PRO A 105 -10.80 -6.68 4.53
N PRO A 106 -10.89 -6.94 3.21
CA PRO A 106 -11.02 -8.30 2.67
C PRO A 106 -9.95 -9.29 3.16
N VAL A 107 -8.73 -8.84 3.43
CA VAL A 107 -7.64 -9.73 3.90
C VAL A 107 -7.30 -9.54 5.38
N ALA A 108 -7.86 -8.51 6.03
CA ALA A 108 -7.70 -8.23 7.47
C ALA A 108 -8.91 -8.73 8.29
N GLY A 109 -9.59 -9.79 7.86
CA GLY A 109 -10.78 -10.33 8.54
C GLY A 109 -11.95 -9.34 8.61
N GLY A 110 -11.97 -8.35 7.71
CA GLY A 110 -12.93 -7.25 7.63
C GLY A 110 -12.69 -6.14 8.65
N ILE A 111 -11.52 -6.05 9.30
CA ILE A 111 -11.14 -4.87 10.07
C ILE A 111 -10.97 -3.71 9.08
N ASP A 112 -11.72 -2.64 9.29
CA ASP A 112 -11.69 -1.43 8.48
C ASP A 112 -11.59 -0.23 9.41
N LEU A 113 -10.45 0.46 9.42
CA LEU A 113 -10.30 1.67 10.23
C LEU A 113 -11.14 2.79 9.60
N ASP A 114 -11.93 3.49 10.40
CA ASP A 114 -12.61 4.70 9.93
C ASP A 114 -11.65 5.90 9.85
N SER A 115 -12.12 7.03 9.31
CA SER A 115 -11.27 8.21 9.14
C SER A 115 -10.82 8.82 10.47
N ASP A 116 -11.64 8.70 11.50
CA ASP A 116 -11.46 9.39 12.77
C ASP A 116 -10.45 8.60 13.62
N ASP A 117 -10.54 7.27 13.60
CA ASP A 117 -9.53 6.35 14.15
C ASP A 117 -8.16 6.55 13.49
N VAL A 118 -8.11 6.66 12.15
CA VAL A 118 -6.84 6.89 11.44
C VAL A 118 -6.22 8.23 11.86
N ALA A 119 -7.02 9.30 11.94
CA ALA A 119 -6.53 10.61 12.35
C ALA A 119 -6.05 10.63 13.81
N GLU A 120 -6.74 9.92 14.70
CA GLU A 120 -6.31 9.76 16.09
C GLU A 120 -4.96 9.04 16.19
N VAL A 121 -4.82 7.89 15.52
CA VAL A 121 -3.55 7.12 15.52
C VAL A 121 -2.41 7.96 14.94
N ALA A 122 -2.64 8.67 13.82
CA ALA A 122 -1.63 9.54 13.20
C ALA A 122 -1.13 10.64 14.15
N ARG A 123 -2.03 11.23 14.96
CA ARG A 123 -1.64 12.25 15.96
C ARG A 123 -0.88 11.66 17.15
N LEU A 124 -1.17 10.41 17.52
CA LEU A 124 -0.51 9.73 18.64
C LEU A 124 0.86 9.13 18.26
N ALA A 125 1.11 8.88 16.98
CA ALA A 125 2.29 8.18 16.50
C ALA A 125 3.07 8.98 15.46
N PRO A 126 4.07 9.80 15.85
CA PRO A 126 4.85 10.64 14.93
C PRO A 126 5.59 9.88 13.83
N ASN A 127 5.93 8.61 14.07
CA ASN A 127 6.60 7.74 13.08
C ASN A 127 5.60 7.10 12.08
N LEU A 128 4.30 7.36 12.23
CA LEU A 128 3.29 6.94 11.27
C LEU A 128 3.15 8.04 10.20
N CYS A 129 3.63 7.74 8.99
CA CYS A 129 3.74 8.73 7.91
C CYS A 129 2.65 8.61 6.84
N GLY A 130 1.77 7.62 6.92
CA GLY A 130 0.67 7.54 5.95
C GLY A 130 -0.24 6.33 6.09
N ILE A 131 -1.15 6.22 5.13
CA ILE A 131 -2.09 5.11 4.98
C ILE A 131 -2.29 4.75 3.51
N MET A 132 -2.35 3.45 3.24
CA MET A 132 -2.77 2.86 1.98
C MET A 132 -4.18 2.28 2.14
N LEU A 133 -5.13 2.82 1.37
CA LEU A 133 -6.55 2.47 1.43
C LEU A 133 -6.93 1.53 0.27
N SER A 134 -6.95 0.23 0.52
CA SER A 134 -7.43 -0.79 -0.44
C SER A 134 -8.93 -1.12 -0.26
N CYS A 135 -9.67 -0.30 0.49
CA CYS A 135 -11.11 -0.48 0.72
C CYS A 135 -12.00 0.13 -0.39
N GLY A 136 -11.41 0.80 -1.40
CA GLY A 136 -12.14 1.45 -2.50
C GLY A 136 -12.97 2.68 -2.10
N ASN A 137 -12.87 3.13 -0.86
CA ASN A 137 -13.66 4.24 -0.33
C ASN A 137 -12.94 5.58 -0.50
N VAL A 138 -13.15 6.24 -1.63
CA VAL A 138 -12.60 7.58 -1.92
C VAL A 138 -13.10 8.63 -0.93
N GLY A 139 -14.32 8.51 -0.40
CA GLY A 139 -14.84 9.41 0.63
C GLY A 139 -14.05 9.33 1.94
N LYS A 140 -13.64 8.12 2.34
CA LYS A 140 -12.73 7.92 3.48
C LYS A 140 -11.35 8.54 3.21
N LEU A 141 -10.82 8.35 2.00
CA LEU A 141 -9.55 8.96 1.59
C LEU A 141 -9.61 10.48 1.71
N ALA A 142 -10.65 11.10 1.14
CA ALA A 142 -10.87 12.54 1.22
C ALA A 142 -10.95 13.05 2.66
N ARG A 143 -11.69 12.34 3.54
CA ARG A 143 -11.79 12.70 4.96
C ARG A 143 -10.45 12.60 5.69
N VAL A 144 -9.71 11.52 5.49
CA VAL A 144 -8.39 11.35 6.14
C VAL A 144 -7.42 12.44 5.67
N THR A 145 -7.37 12.72 4.36
CA THR A 145 -6.55 13.80 3.82
C THR A 145 -6.93 15.14 4.45
N ALA A 146 -8.22 15.46 4.56
CA ALA A 146 -8.68 16.73 5.14
C ALA A 146 -8.42 16.83 6.66
N LEU A 147 -8.50 15.73 7.41
CA LEU A 147 -8.26 15.72 8.85
C LEU A 147 -6.78 15.87 9.24
N LEU A 148 -5.87 15.70 8.28
CA LEU A 148 -4.42 15.63 8.45
C LEU A 148 -3.66 16.53 7.45
N ASP A 149 -4.35 17.49 6.82
CA ASP A 149 -3.86 18.36 5.74
C ASP A 149 -2.65 19.23 6.15
N ASN A 150 -2.56 19.55 7.45
CA ASN A 150 -1.49 20.32 8.06
C ASN A 150 -0.34 19.46 8.61
N THR A 151 -0.28 18.18 8.24
CA THR A 151 0.76 17.23 8.69
C THR A 151 1.54 16.67 7.51
N SER A 152 2.61 15.93 7.78
CA SER A 152 3.34 15.16 6.76
C SER A 152 2.69 13.82 6.42
N PHE A 153 1.49 13.53 6.94
CA PHE A 153 0.81 12.25 6.74
C PHE A 153 0.24 12.13 5.34
N THR A 154 0.55 11.03 4.65
CA THR A 154 0.19 10.81 3.25
C THR A 154 -0.90 9.74 3.08
N THR A 155 -1.90 10.01 2.25
CA THR A 155 -2.88 9.02 1.82
C THR A 155 -2.50 8.43 0.45
N LEU A 156 -2.68 7.12 0.30
CA LEU A 156 -2.41 6.38 -0.93
C LEU A 156 -3.62 5.52 -1.30
N ALA A 157 -3.97 5.49 -2.58
CA ALA A 157 -4.92 4.54 -3.12
C ALA A 157 -4.29 3.12 -3.10
N GLY A 158 -5.06 2.14 -2.64
CA GLY A 158 -4.60 0.75 -2.56
C GLY A 158 -4.84 -0.07 -3.83
N LEU A 159 -5.42 0.54 -4.86
CA LEU A 159 -5.59 0.03 -6.22
C LEU A 159 -5.61 1.21 -7.21
N ILE A 160 -5.24 0.98 -8.47
CA ILE A 160 -5.14 2.03 -9.49
C ILE A 160 -6.47 2.30 -10.22
N ASP A 161 -7.46 1.43 -10.07
CA ASP A 161 -8.81 1.53 -10.64
C ASP A 161 -9.63 2.72 -10.08
N PHE A 162 -9.17 3.32 -8.99
CA PHE A 162 -9.69 4.59 -8.47
C PHE A 162 -8.60 5.65 -8.24
N LEU A 163 -7.49 5.61 -9.01
CA LEU A 163 -6.38 6.57 -8.88
C LEU A 163 -6.81 8.02 -9.13
N LEU A 164 -7.39 8.33 -10.29
CA LEU A 164 -7.82 9.69 -10.65
C LEU A 164 -8.72 10.34 -9.59
N PRO A 165 -9.86 9.75 -9.18
CA PRO A 165 -10.70 10.36 -8.15
C PRO A 165 -9.99 10.47 -6.80
N SER A 166 -9.02 9.60 -6.49
CA SER A 166 -8.23 9.69 -5.27
C SER A 166 -7.25 10.86 -5.29
N VAL A 167 -6.55 11.07 -6.40
CA VAL A 167 -5.61 12.20 -6.56
C VAL A 167 -6.35 13.52 -6.49
N VAL A 168 -7.54 13.62 -7.08
CA VAL A 168 -8.41 14.81 -6.99
C VAL A 168 -8.73 15.20 -5.55
N VAL A 169 -8.81 14.23 -4.63
CA VAL A 169 -9.05 14.47 -3.19
C VAL A 169 -7.77 14.36 -2.34
N GLY A 170 -6.60 14.47 -2.97
CA GLY A 170 -5.30 14.64 -2.31
C GLY A 170 -4.52 13.35 -2.02
N SER A 171 -4.85 12.22 -2.64
CA SER A 171 -3.97 11.03 -2.62
C SER A 171 -2.65 11.32 -3.31
N ALA A 172 -1.53 10.89 -2.71
CA ALA A 172 -0.19 11.05 -3.30
C ALA A 172 0.15 9.98 -4.36
N GLY A 173 -0.76 9.05 -4.64
CA GLY A 173 -0.56 8.02 -5.66
C GLY A 173 -1.33 6.74 -5.37
N ALA A 174 -0.82 5.64 -5.90
CA ALA A 174 -1.35 4.31 -5.65
C ALA A 174 -0.24 3.26 -5.48
N ILE A 175 -0.50 2.28 -4.62
CA ILE A 175 0.21 1.01 -4.60
C ILE A 175 -0.78 -0.02 -5.15
N SER A 176 -0.48 -0.58 -6.31
CA SER A 176 -1.42 -1.43 -7.06
C SER A 176 -0.73 -2.62 -7.71
N PRO A 177 -1.45 -3.72 -8.03
CA PRO A 177 -0.87 -4.83 -8.76
C PRO A 177 -0.68 -4.58 -10.27
N LEU A 178 -1.57 -3.84 -10.97
CA LEU A 178 -1.45 -3.58 -12.43
C LEU A 178 -0.08 -3.06 -12.91
N PRO A 179 0.65 -2.18 -12.20
CA PRO A 179 2.01 -1.78 -12.55
C PRO A 179 3.01 -2.91 -12.75
N ASN A 180 2.79 -4.11 -12.19
CA ASN A 180 3.65 -5.28 -12.42
C ASN A 180 3.58 -5.81 -13.85
N ILE A 181 2.48 -5.55 -14.56
CA ILE A 181 2.23 -6.00 -15.93
C ILE A 181 2.27 -4.81 -16.91
N ALA A 182 1.72 -3.66 -16.52
CA ALA A 182 1.55 -2.51 -17.39
C ALA A 182 2.21 -1.23 -16.83
N PRO A 183 3.50 -1.24 -16.46
CA PRO A 183 4.15 -0.12 -15.76
C PRO A 183 4.14 1.19 -16.55
N LYS A 184 4.39 1.13 -17.87
CA LYS A 184 4.36 2.31 -18.75
C LYS A 184 2.97 2.95 -18.80
N PHE A 185 1.92 2.14 -18.84
CA PHE A 185 0.55 2.61 -18.82
C PHE A 185 0.19 3.21 -17.46
N SER A 186 0.54 2.54 -16.35
CA SER A 186 0.32 3.06 -15.00
C SER A 186 0.99 4.43 -14.79
N MET A 187 2.22 4.59 -15.26
CA MET A 187 2.92 5.88 -15.22
C MET A 187 2.29 6.93 -16.13
N LYS A 188 1.74 6.54 -17.29
CA LYS A 188 0.99 7.46 -18.16
C LYS A 188 -0.27 7.96 -17.44
N LEU A 189 -1.04 7.07 -16.82
CA LEU A 189 -2.21 7.46 -16.03
C LEU A 189 -1.81 8.42 -14.90
N TRP A 190 -0.79 8.07 -14.11
CA TRP A 190 -0.27 8.96 -13.06
C TRP A 190 0.06 10.37 -13.58
N LYS A 191 0.77 10.48 -14.70
CA LYS A 191 1.09 11.79 -15.30
C LYS A 191 -0.16 12.56 -15.72
N LEU A 192 -1.15 11.87 -16.30
CA LEU A 192 -2.43 12.51 -16.66
C LEU A 192 -3.19 13.02 -15.43
N THR A 193 -3.08 12.37 -14.26
CA THR A 193 -3.72 12.88 -13.04
C THR A 193 -3.02 14.11 -12.47
N GLN A 194 -1.79 14.44 -12.90
CA GLN A 194 -1.05 15.63 -12.47
C GLN A 194 -1.35 16.86 -13.33
N SER A 195 -2.05 16.71 -14.46
CA SER A 195 -2.35 17.79 -15.41
C SER A 195 -3.84 17.73 -15.73
N LEU A 196 -4.65 18.42 -14.94
CA LEU A 196 -6.13 18.42 -15.03
C LEU A 196 -6.69 19.81 -15.34
N GLU A 197 -5.88 20.70 -15.93
CA GLU A 197 -6.19 22.12 -16.10
C GLU A 197 -7.30 22.37 -17.13
N THR A 198 -7.40 21.54 -18.18
CA THR A 198 -8.43 21.68 -19.21
C THR A 198 -9.43 20.55 -19.18
N LYS A 199 -10.61 20.79 -19.77
CA LYS A 199 -11.62 19.74 -19.99
C LYS A 199 -11.06 18.58 -20.82
N ALA A 200 -10.17 18.86 -21.77
CA ALA A 200 -9.54 17.82 -22.59
C ALA A 200 -8.62 16.94 -21.75
N ASP A 201 -7.82 17.54 -20.87
CA ASP A 201 -6.92 16.79 -19.98
C ASP A 201 -7.70 15.91 -19.02
N PHE A 202 -8.74 16.46 -18.39
CA PHE A 202 -9.65 15.69 -17.55
C PHE A 202 -10.30 14.53 -18.31
N THR A 203 -10.75 14.75 -19.55
CA THR A 203 -11.34 13.70 -20.40
C THR A 203 -10.34 12.60 -20.71
N ASN A 204 -9.09 12.96 -21.00
CA ASN A 204 -8.01 12.00 -21.27
C ASN A 204 -7.66 11.17 -20.02
N ALA A 205 -7.56 11.83 -18.85
CA ALA A 205 -7.33 11.16 -17.58
C ALA A 205 -8.48 10.22 -17.24
N GLN A 206 -9.74 10.65 -17.45
CA GLN A 206 -10.93 9.82 -17.22
C GLN A 206 -10.96 8.59 -18.13
N PHE A 207 -10.62 8.75 -19.42
CA PHE A 207 -10.52 7.62 -20.34
C PHE A 207 -9.45 6.62 -19.89
N ALA A 208 -8.24 7.11 -19.56
CA ALA A 208 -7.16 6.26 -19.06
C ALA A 208 -7.54 5.58 -17.73
N GLN A 209 -8.26 6.27 -16.84
CA GLN A 209 -8.79 5.68 -15.60
C GLN A 209 -9.75 4.53 -15.91
N GLY A 210 -10.65 4.68 -16.89
CA GLY A 210 -11.55 3.62 -17.33
C GLY A 210 -10.80 2.38 -17.80
N VAL A 211 -9.76 2.55 -18.62
CA VAL A 211 -8.89 1.45 -19.07
C VAL A 211 -8.19 0.77 -17.89
N ALA A 212 -7.65 1.56 -16.95
CA ALA A 212 -7.00 1.03 -15.76
C ALA A 212 -7.94 0.21 -14.89
N SER A 213 -9.19 0.68 -14.75
CA SER A 213 -10.23 0.00 -13.96
C SER A 213 -10.58 -1.36 -14.54
N LEU A 214 -10.74 -1.45 -15.86
CA LEU A 214 -10.98 -2.73 -16.54
C LEU A 214 -9.78 -3.68 -16.41
N GLY A 215 -8.57 -3.15 -16.56
CA GLY A 215 -7.33 -3.93 -16.43
C GLY A 215 -7.11 -4.49 -15.02
N GLU A 216 -7.28 -3.66 -13.99
CA GLU A 216 -7.13 -4.05 -12.58
C GLU A 216 -8.19 -5.08 -12.18
N ALA A 217 -9.45 -4.89 -12.60
CA ALA A 217 -10.52 -5.85 -12.35
C ALA A 217 -10.25 -7.23 -13.00
N ALA A 218 -9.73 -7.24 -14.24
CA ALA A 218 -9.35 -8.48 -14.92
C ALA A 218 -8.19 -9.20 -14.21
N LEU A 219 -7.22 -8.42 -13.72
CA LEU A 219 -6.08 -8.93 -12.96
C LEU A 219 -6.51 -9.56 -11.64
N LEU A 220 -7.35 -8.87 -10.85
CA LEU A 220 -7.83 -9.36 -9.56
C LEU A 220 -8.69 -10.62 -9.69
N LYS A 221 -9.48 -10.76 -10.76
CA LYS A 221 -10.27 -11.98 -11.03
C LYS A 221 -9.41 -13.19 -11.38
N SER A 222 -8.28 -12.96 -12.03
CA SER A 222 -7.42 -14.04 -12.55
C SER A 222 -6.26 -14.38 -11.61
N GLY A 223 -6.01 -13.53 -10.61
CA GLY A 223 -5.03 -13.73 -9.54
C GLY A 223 -3.59 -13.83 -10.03
N VAL A 224 -2.73 -14.40 -9.17
CA VAL A 224 -1.29 -14.59 -9.41
C VAL A 224 -1.03 -15.42 -10.68
N SER A 225 -1.92 -16.36 -10.99
CA SER A 225 -1.79 -17.27 -12.13
C SER A 225 -1.77 -16.56 -13.50
N PHE A 226 -2.40 -15.40 -13.62
CA PHE A 226 -2.43 -14.61 -14.85
C PHE A 226 -1.15 -13.77 -15.04
N ILE A 227 -0.60 -13.23 -13.95
CA ILE A 227 0.69 -12.50 -13.96
C ILE A 227 1.81 -13.42 -14.46
N ALA A 228 1.84 -14.66 -13.98
CA ALA A 228 2.84 -15.65 -14.38
C ALA A 228 2.77 -16.01 -15.88
N ARG A 229 1.55 -16.12 -16.44
CA ARG A 229 1.35 -16.45 -17.86
C ARG A 229 1.77 -15.33 -18.81
N LEU A 230 1.51 -14.07 -18.45
CA LEU A 230 1.88 -12.93 -19.31
C LEU A 230 3.39 -12.71 -19.41
N ARG A 231 4.14 -12.97 -18.33
CA ARG A 231 5.62 -12.90 -18.37
C ARG A 231 6.21 -13.95 -19.31
N LEU A 232 5.70 -15.18 -19.29
CA LEU A 232 6.16 -16.26 -20.17
C LEU A 232 5.87 -15.99 -21.66
N SER A 233 4.80 -15.27 -21.99
CA SER A 233 4.50 -14.89 -23.39
C SER A 233 5.32 -13.69 -23.89
N SER A 234 5.85 -12.85 -23.00
CA SER A 234 6.64 -11.65 -23.38
C SER A 234 8.12 -11.94 -23.65
N THR A 235 8.60 -13.15 -23.31
CA THR A 235 9.96 -13.63 -23.63
C THR A 235 10.04 -14.39 -24.95
N THR A 236 8.95 -14.47 -25.71
CA THR A 236 8.85 -15.20 -26.98
C THR A 236 8.56 -14.30 -28.19
N SER A 237 8.87 -13.00 -28.11
CA SER A 237 8.73 -12.05 -29.23
C SER A 237 9.90 -11.09 -29.30
#